data_AF-A0A9D4QME1-F1
#
_entry.id   AF-A0A9D4QME1-F1
#
_cell.length_a   1.000
_cell.length_b   1.000
_cell.length_c   1.000
_cell.angle_alpha   90.00
_cell.angle_beta   90.00
_cell.angle_gamma   90.00
#
_symmetry.space_group_name_H-M   'P 1'
#
loop_
_entity.id
_entity.type
_entity.pdbx_description
1 polymer ?
#
loop_
_entity_poly.entity_id
_entity_poly.type
_entity_poly.pdbx_seq_one_letter_code
_entity_poly.pdbx_strand_id
1 'polypeptide(L)' 'MTMMAAASASGHFVTPMIIYPGQRFAFDPLDGFEEAAFGHSENGWMDCEVFVCWLKTFSYPI' A
#
# COMPACT_ATOMS: atom_id res chain seq x y z
N MET A 1 3.61 -10.74 3.39
CA MET A 1 3.76 -9.44 2.72
C MET A 1 3.04 -9.54 1.40
N THR A 2 2.10 -8.63 1.16
CA THR A 2 1.34 -8.53 -0.08
C THR A 2 1.60 -7.16 -0.68
N MET A 3 1.67 -7.04 -2.00
CA MET A 3 1.83 -5.76 -2.69
C MET A 3 0.60 -5.46 -3.52
N MET A 4 0.07 -4.25 -3.37
CA MET A 4 -0.97 -3.70 -4.22
C MET A 4 -0.34 -2.67 -5.16
N ALA A 5 -0.52 -2.89 -6.45
CA ALA A 5 -0.04 -2.00 -7.50
C ALA A 5 -1.11 -1.89 -8.59
N ALA A 6 -1.21 -0.72 -9.22
CA ALA A 6 -2.04 -0.52 -10.39
C ALA A 6 -1.30 0.32 -11.44
N ALA A 7 -1.58 0.01 -12.69
CA ALA A 7 -1.06 0.73 -13.83
C ALA A 7 -2.17 0.95 -14.86
N SER A 8 -2.13 2.09 -15.54
CA SER A 8 -2.97 2.34 -16.71
C SER A 8 -2.36 1.70 -17.96
N ALA A 9 -3.18 1.46 -18.98
CA ALA A 9 -2.71 1.03 -20.30
C ALA A 9 -1.81 2.08 -20.99
N SER A 10 -1.83 3.33 -20.53
CA SER A 10 -0.92 4.40 -20.98
C SER A 10 0.43 4.40 -20.25
N GLY A 11 0.67 3.44 -19.35
CA GLY A 11 1.94 3.29 -18.63
C GLY A 11 2.07 4.16 -17.37
N HIS A 12 0.97 4.75 -16.88
CA HIS A 12 0.98 5.49 -15.62
C HIS A 12 0.79 4.54 -14.45
N PHE A 13 1.70 4.59 -13.48
CA PHE A 13 1.61 3.82 -12.24
C PHE A 13 0.97 4.66 -11.14
N VAL A 14 0.13 4.02 -10.33
CA VAL A 14 -0.32 4.58 -9.05
C VAL A 14 0.69 4.19 -7.99
N THR A 15 0.95 5.07 -7.02
CA THR A 15 1.78 4.79 -5.85
C THR A 15 1.42 3.41 -5.27
N PRO A 16 2.35 2.44 -5.26
CA PRO A 16 2.04 1.11 -4.75
C PRO A 16 1.86 1.13 -3.24
N MET A 17 1.20 0.11 -2.69
CA MET A 17 1.09 -0.10 -1.26
C MET A 17 1.60 -1.48 -0.85
N ILE A 18 2.43 -1.52 0.19
CA ILE A 18 2.88 -2.75 0.84
C ILE A 18 1.95 -3.06 2.01
N ILE A 19 1.39 -4.27 2.04
CA ILE A 19 0.48 -4.75 3.09
C ILE A 19 1.22 -5.78 3.93
N TYR A 20 1.38 -5.47 5.21
CA TYR A 20 2.00 -6.35 6.19
C TYR A 20 0.97 -7.00 7.12
N PRO A 21 1.23 -8.23 7.59
CA PRO A 21 0.43 -8.85 8.64
C PRO A 21 0.69 -8.18 10.00
N GLY A 22 -0.37 -7.98 10.79
CA GLY A 22 -0.27 -7.49 12.16
C GLY A 22 -0.14 -5.96 12.27
N GLN A 23 0.31 -5.43 13.41
CA GLN A 23 0.25 -3.98 13.71
C GLN A 23 1.55 -3.34 14.19
N ARG A 24 2.64 -4.09 14.35
CA ARG A 24 3.91 -3.54 14.86
C ARG A 24 5.09 -3.91 13.99
N PHE A 25 5.81 -2.89 13.55
CA PHE A 25 7.11 -3.03 12.92
C PHE A 25 8.21 -2.76 13.93
N ALA A 26 9.22 -3.65 13.98
CA ALA A 26 10.47 -3.41 14.70
C ALA A 26 11.53 -2.70 13.81
N PHE A 27 11.18 -2.42 12.56
CA PHE A 27 12.00 -1.87 11.50
C PHE A 27 11.19 -0.83 10.70
N ASP A 28 11.84 -0.08 9.82
CA ASP A 28 11.13 0.82 8.89
C ASP A 28 10.50 0.00 7.74
N PRO A 29 9.15 -0.10 7.65
CA PRO A 29 8.48 -0.88 6.62
C PRO A 29 8.68 -0.35 5.20
N LEU A 30 9.22 0.86 5.03
CA LEU A 30 9.48 1.47 3.72
C LEU A 30 10.97 1.48 3.33
N ASP A 31 11.84 0.85 4.11
CA ASP A 31 13.27 0.75 3.77
C ASP A 31 13.44 0.08 2.39
N GLY A 32 14.01 0.82 1.42
CA GLY A 32 14.15 0.41 0.03
C GLY A 32 12.93 0.63 -0.88
N PHE A 33 11.81 1.14 -0.36
CA PHE A 33 10.57 1.43 -1.10
C PHE A 33 9.95 2.78 -0.65
N GLU A 34 10.75 3.82 -0.65
CA GLU A 34 10.43 5.15 -0.09
C GLU A 34 9.20 5.82 -0.71
N GLU A 35 8.92 5.55 -1.99
CA GLU A 35 7.77 6.10 -2.71
C GLU A 35 6.47 5.31 -2.49
N ALA A 36 6.54 4.14 -1.84
CA ALA A 36 5.38 3.31 -1.59
C ALA A 36 4.61 3.76 -0.34
N ALA A 37 3.29 3.54 -0.35
CA ALA A 37 2.51 3.53 0.87
C ALA A 37 2.71 2.20 1.62
N PHE A 38 2.44 2.18 2.92
CA PHE A 38 2.30 0.94 3.67
C PHE A 38 0.95 0.89 4.38
N GLY A 39 0.44 -0.32 4.52
CA GLY A 39 -0.77 -0.64 5.25
C GLY A 39 -0.62 -1.97 5.97
N HIS A 40 -1.66 -2.36 6.69
CA HIS A 40 -1.67 -3.62 7.40
C HIS A 40 -3.06 -4.23 7.45
N SER A 41 -3.09 -5.56 7.57
CA SER A 41 -4.29 -6.33 7.86
C SER A 41 -3.93 -7.48 8.80
N GLU A 42 -4.93 -8.15 9.38
CA GLU A 42 -4.70 -9.22 10.37
C GLU A 42 -3.77 -10.32 9.81
N ASN A 43 -3.98 -10.73 8.56
CA ASN A 43 -3.23 -11.79 7.90
C ASN A 43 -2.26 -11.28 6.83
N GLY A 44 -2.19 -9.96 6.61
CA GLY A 44 -1.36 -9.33 5.58
C GLY A 44 -1.91 -9.49 4.15
N TRP A 45 -3.16 -9.90 4.00
CA TRP A 45 -3.85 -9.93 2.71
C TRP A 45 -4.57 -8.62 2.45
N MET A 46 -4.89 -8.37 1.19
CA MET A 46 -5.78 -7.29 0.80
C MET A 46 -7.21 -7.60 1.28
N ASP A 47 -7.90 -6.57 1.75
CA ASP A 47 -9.34 -6.51 1.89
C ASP A 47 -9.88 -5.16 1.38
N CYS A 48 -11.20 -4.99 1.45
CA CYS A 48 -11.88 -3.78 1.01
C CYS A 48 -11.46 -2.53 1.80
N GLU A 49 -11.17 -2.66 3.09
CA GLU A 49 -10.77 -1.53 3.93
C GLU A 49 -9.37 -1.04 3.56
N VAL A 50 -8.42 -1.95 3.40
CA VAL A 50 -7.06 -1.67 2.94
C VAL A 50 -7.09 -1.03 1.53
N PHE A 51 -7.92 -1.56 0.63
CA PHE A 51 -8.09 -1.00 -0.71
C PHE A 51 -8.64 0.44 -0.69
N VAL A 52 -9.66 0.71 0.12
CA VAL A 52 -10.23 2.07 0.25
C VAL A 52 -9.22 3.03 0.88
N CYS A 53 -8.45 2.60 1.88
CA CYS A 53 -7.36 3.39 2.45
C CYS A 53 -6.33 3.76 1.39
N TRP A 54 -5.92 2.81 0.56
CA TRP A 54 -5.00 3.07 -0.55
C TRP A 54 -5.57 4.05 -1.58
N LEU A 55 -6.84 3.88 -1.99
CA LEU A 55 -7.50 4.81 -2.90
C LEU A 55 -7.52 6.25 -2.37
N LYS A 56 -7.77 6.44 -1.07
CA LYS A 56 -7.72 7.78 -0.45
C LYS A 56 -6.33 8.40 -0.49
N THR A 57 -5.29 7.57 -0.49
CA THR A 57 -3.89 8.03 -0.56
C THR A 57 -3.56 8.64 -1.92
N PHE A 58 -4.25 8.21 -2.99
CA PHE A 58 -4.04 8.71 -4.35
C PHE A 58 -5.11 9.71 -4.83
N SER A 59 -6.38 9.52 -4.48
CA SER A 59 -7.49 10.35 -5.00
C SER A 59 -7.61 11.75 -4.40
N TYR A 60 -6.91 12.03 -3.30
CA TYR A 60 -6.88 13.36 -2.66
C TYR A 60 -5.45 13.76 -2.31
N PRO A 61 -4.72 14.44 -3.21
CA PRO A 61 -3.52 15.15 -2.80
C PRO A 61 -3.95 16.30 -1.87
N ILE A 62 -3.57 16.23 -0.59
CA ILE A 62 -3.65 17.37 0.35
C ILE A 62 -2.42 18.24 0.10
#